data_AF-A0AAD6Y6J7-F1
#
_entry.id   AF-A0AAD6Y6J7-F1
#
_cell.length_a   1.000
_cell.length_b   1.000
_cell.length_c   1.000
_cell.angle_alpha   90.00
_cell.angle_beta   90.00
_cell.angle_gamma   90.00
#
_symmetry.space_group_name_H-M   'P 1'
#
loop_
_entity.id
_entity.type
_entity.pdbx_description
1 polymer ?
#
loop_
_entity_poly.entity_id
_entity_poly.type
_entity_poly.pdbx_seq_one_letter_code
_entity_poly.pdbx_strand_id
1 'polypeptide(L)'
;MYQFCNARDLREVWGYMWTSWYRPKMWPLWARSADPHRLSRLRTTMTVENHWKQVKHTHLHHLVHPRLDQLVYILIYEVTPAIDARLRYLDSTYRLGQARPMSTWQKRFKKTWETLSQREISGNDYKTNVALWTCTCGRQKFDACHLCKHLVKAVPPPSKDFWVEIRRRRTMPLYRHPELREKDEPIGEYDEAGSITDGDDDDWSGDKSLL
;
A
#
# COMPACT_ATOMS: atom_id res chain seq x y z
N MET A 1 8.90 -29.95 2.83
CA MET A 1 8.64 -30.34 4.22
C MET A 1 8.21 -31.79 4.39
N TYR A 2 7.23 -32.30 3.65
CA TYR A 2 6.81 -33.71 3.77
C TYR A 2 7.98 -34.71 3.69
N GLN A 3 8.81 -34.62 2.64
CA GLN A 3 9.99 -35.49 2.47
C GLN A 3 10.99 -35.38 3.63
N PHE A 4 11.16 -34.18 4.21
CA PHE A 4 12.04 -33.96 5.36
C PHE A 4 11.52 -34.67 6.62
N CYS A 5 10.22 -34.57 6.89
CA CYS A 5 9.58 -35.24 8.03
C CYS A 5 9.55 -36.76 7.83
N ASN A 6 9.31 -37.23 6.60
CA ASN A 6 9.29 -38.65 6.27
C ASN A 6 10.68 -39.30 6.46
N ALA A 7 11.74 -38.64 6.00
CA ALA A 7 13.11 -39.15 6.12
C ALA A 7 13.63 -39.22 7.58
N ARG A 8 12.98 -38.52 8.52
CA ARG A 8 13.35 -38.46 9.94
C ARG A 8 12.31 -39.11 10.86
N ASP A 9 11.33 -39.80 10.28
CA ASP A 9 10.20 -40.42 10.99
C ASP A 9 9.38 -39.47 11.89
N LEU A 10 9.34 -38.18 11.53
CA LEU A 10 8.63 -37.13 12.28
C LEU A 10 7.15 -37.04 11.83
N ARG A 11 6.41 -38.13 11.99
CA ARG A 11 5.03 -38.26 11.49
C ARG A 11 4.05 -37.33 12.21
N GLU A 12 4.19 -37.20 13.52
CA GLU A 12 3.35 -36.32 14.35
C GLU A 12 3.54 -34.85 14.00
N VAL A 13 4.81 -34.44 13.80
CA VAL A 13 5.17 -33.09 13.36
C VAL A 13 4.55 -32.80 11.99
N TRP A 14 4.62 -33.76 11.06
CA TRP A 14 3.94 -33.61 9.78
C TRP A 14 2.42 -33.51 9.94
N GLY A 15 1.80 -34.33 10.79
CA GLY A 15 0.37 -34.27 11.08
C GLY A 15 -0.04 -32.89 11.59
N TYR A 16 0.68 -32.35 12.57
CA TYR A 16 0.48 -31.00 13.10
C TYR A 16 0.68 -29.91 12.04
N MET A 17 1.78 -29.97 11.28
CA MET A 17 2.06 -29.00 10.22
C MET A 17 1.01 -29.05 9.10
N TRP A 18 0.51 -30.24 8.77
CA TRP A 18 -0.53 -30.41 7.75
C TRP A 18 -1.85 -29.81 8.20
N THR A 19 -2.33 -30.17 9.39
CA THR A 19 -3.61 -29.67 9.92
C THR A 19 -3.59 -28.16 10.13
N SER A 20 -2.46 -27.63 10.60
CA SER A 20 -2.33 -26.23 10.96
C SER A 20 -1.97 -25.36 9.76
N TRP A 21 -1.02 -25.78 8.91
CA TRP A 21 -0.36 -24.88 7.95
C TRP A 21 -0.52 -25.30 6.48
N TYR A 22 -0.43 -26.59 6.15
CA TYR A 22 -0.40 -27.03 4.74
C TYR A 22 -1.74 -27.50 4.17
N ARG A 23 -2.79 -27.65 4.99
CA ARG A 23 -4.13 -28.02 4.51
C ARG A 23 -4.69 -26.93 3.56
N PRO A 24 -5.31 -27.30 2.42
CA PRO A 24 -5.83 -26.33 1.44
C PRO A 24 -6.79 -25.28 2.04
N LYS A 25 -7.59 -25.66 3.04
CA LYS A 25 -8.49 -24.74 3.76
C LYS A 25 -7.77 -23.70 4.62
N MET A 26 -6.54 -24.00 5.05
CA MET A 26 -5.69 -23.06 5.80
C MET A 26 -4.94 -22.13 4.86
N TRP A 27 -4.73 -22.51 3.60
CA TRP A 27 -4.02 -21.71 2.60
C TRP A 27 -4.55 -20.27 2.45
N PRO A 28 -5.88 -20.01 2.41
CA PRO A 28 -6.40 -18.64 2.42
C PRO A 28 -6.00 -17.82 3.65
N LEU A 29 -5.86 -18.46 4.83
CA LEU A 29 -5.47 -17.78 6.08
C LEU A 29 -3.99 -17.40 6.08
N TRP A 30 -3.14 -18.22 5.45
CA TRP A 30 -1.69 -18.01 5.37
C TRP A 30 -1.26 -17.20 4.14
N ALA A 31 -2.04 -17.25 3.07
CA ALA A 31 -1.84 -16.42 1.89
C ALA A 31 -2.05 -14.96 2.30
N ARG A 32 -0.97 -14.17 2.24
CA ARG A 32 -0.91 -12.75 2.67
C ARG A 32 -1.89 -11.80 1.95
N SER A 33 -2.78 -12.32 1.12
CA SER A 33 -3.95 -11.65 0.54
C SER A 33 -5.07 -12.69 0.35
N ALA A 34 -5.81 -12.97 1.43
CA ALA A 34 -6.97 -13.88 1.39
C ALA A 34 -8.11 -13.36 0.49
N ASP A 35 -8.10 -12.05 0.21
CA ASP A 35 -9.11 -11.37 -0.59
C ASP A 35 -8.60 -11.14 -2.02
N PRO A 36 -9.16 -11.84 -3.03
CA PRO A 36 -8.79 -11.66 -4.44
C PRO A 36 -9.03 -10.24 -4.95
N HIS A 37 -9.91 -9.47 -4.29
CA HIS A 37 -10.27 -8.13 -4.70
C HIS A 37 -9.44 -7.05 -4.02
N ARG A 38 -8.58 -7.39 -3.05
CA ARG A 38 -7.75 -6.43 -2.31
C ARG A 38 -6.25 -6.64 -2.54
N LEU A 39 -5.60 -5.55 -2.93
CA LEU A 39 -4.15 -5.38 -3.08
C LEU A 39 -3.54 -4.83 -1.78
N SER A 40 -2.40 -5.40 -1.37
CA SER A 40 -1.64 -4.92 -0.22
C SER A 40 -1.05 -3.52 -0.49
N ARG A 41 -1.18 -2.57 0.47
CA ARG A 41 -0.55 -1.25 0.35
C ARG A 41 0.96 -1.34 0.41
N LEU A 42 1.49 -2.15 1.33
CA LEU A 42 2.91 -2.31 1.59
C LEU A 42 3.23 -3.80 1.77
N ARG A 43 4.48 -4.19 1.50
CA ARG A 43 5.00 -5.49 1.92
C ARG A 43 5.21 -5.44 3.43
N THR A 44 4.23 -5.93 4.19
CA THR A 44 4.15 -5.80 5.65
C THR A 44 5.40 -6.32 6.37
N THR A 45 5.99 -7.44 5.91
CA THR A 45 7.17 -8.03 6.56
C THR A 45 8.36 -7.08 6.56
N MET A 46 8.66 -6.45 5.42
CA MET A 46 9.81 -5.55 5.29
C MET A 46 9.61 -4.23 6.07
N THR A 47 8.38 -3.72 6.11
CA THR A 47 8.05 -2.52 6.89
C THR A 47 8.14 -2.78 8.39
N VAL A 48 7.62 -3.92 8.86
CA VAL A 48 7.70 -4.33 10.27
C VAL A 48 9.15 -4.54 10.69
N GLU A 49 9.95 -5.25 9.89
CA GLU A 49 11.39 -5.43 10.16
C GLU A 49 12.13 -4.09 10.23
N ASN A 50 11.85 -3.17 9.29
CA ASN A 50 12.45 -1.84 9.31
C ASN A 50 12.00 -1.02 10.52
N HIS A 51 10.73 -1.10 10.92
CA HIS A 51 10.25 -0.46 12.14
C HIS A 51 11.03 -0.94 13.38
N TRP A 52 11.14 -2.26 13.58
CA TRP A 52 11.90 -2.81 14.70
C TRP A 52 13.40 -2.49 14.62
N LYS A 53 13.96 -2.41 13.40
CA LYS A 53 15.33 -1.92 13.20
C LYS A 53 15.49 -0.49 13.72
N GLN A 54 14.57 0.41 13.37
CA GLN A 54 14.59 1.80 13.85
C GLN A 54 14.43 1.88 15.37
N VAL A 55 13.48 1.14 15.95
CA VAL A 55 13.29 1.11 17.41
C VAL A 55 14.57 0.65 18.12
N LYS A 56 15.22 -0.40 17.60
CA LYS A 56 16.49 -0.90 18.15
C LYS A 56 17.61 0.13 18.10
N HIS A 57 17.80 0.79 16.96
CA HIS A 57 18.87 1.77 16.81
C HIS A 57 18.63 3.06 17.59
N THR A 58 17.39 3.56 17.61
CA THR A 58 17.08 4.85 18.24
C THR A 58 16.94 4.72 19.75
N HIS A 59 16.19 3.71 20.22
CA HIS A 59 15.78 3.64 21.63
C HIS A 59 16.48 2.53 22.43
N LEU A 60 16.85 1.40 21.81
CA LEU A 60 17.38 0.24 22.53
C LEU A 60 18.90 0.06 22.41
N HIS A 61 19.62 0.96 21.76
CA HIS A 61 21.05 0.78 21.48
C HIS A 61 21.93 0.71 22.74
N HIS A 62 21.47 1.29 23.86
CA HIS A 62 22.15 1.28 25.15
C HIS A 62 21.68 0.15 26.07
N LEU A 63 20.68 -0.64 25.65
CA LEU A 63 20.09 -1.71 26.45
C LEU A 63 20.53 -3.06 25.90
N VAL A 64 21.41 -3.74 26.63
CA VAL A 64 21.94 -5.05 26.21
C VAL A 64 20.85 -6.13 26.23
N HIS A 65 19.88 -6.02 27.15
CA HIS A 65 18.70 -6.90 27.25
C HIS A 65 17.50 -6.16 27.84
N PRO A 66 16.76 -5.36 27.04
CA PRO A 66 15.57 -4.67 27.52
C PRO A 66 14.52 -5.69 27.99
N ARG A 67 13.97 -5.48 29.20
CA ARG A 67 12.79 -6.23 29.66
C ARG A 67 11.59 -5.87 28.77
N LEU A 68 10.62 -6.78 28.67
CA LEU A 68 9.42 -6.56 27.87
C LEU A 68 8.69 -5.28 28.30
N ASP A 69 8.55 -5.05 29.61
CA ASP A 69 7.88 -3.86 30.15
C ASP A 69 8.56 -2.55 29.72
N GLN A 70 9.89 -2.54 29.68
CA GLN A 70 10.66 -1.38 29.24
C GLN A 70 10.47 -1.12 27.74
N LEU A 71 10.40 -2.19 26.93
CA LEU A 71 10.07 -2.05 25.51
C LEU A 71 8.66 -1.49 25.32
N VAL A 72 7.67 -2.00 26.07
CA VAL A 72 6.29 -1.51 26.02
C VAL A 72 6.21 -0.04 26.42
N TYR A 73 6.92 0.35 27.47
CA TYR A 73 7.02 1.75 27.89
C TYR A 73 7.57 2.64 26.76
N ILE A 74 8.69 2.26 26.14
CA ILE A 74 9.29 3.01 25.02
C ILE A 74 8.30 3.12 23.84
N LEU A 75 7.60 2.02 23.51
CA LEU A 75 6.63 2.03 22.43
C LEU A 75 5.48 3.01 22.69
N ILE A 76 4.93 3.02 23.91
CA ILE A 76 3.79 3.85 24.30
C ILE A 76 4.18 5.33 24.42
N TYR A 77 5.31 5.62 25.07
CA TYR A 77 5.63 6.99 25.48
C TYR A 77 6.63 7.71 24.57
N GLU A 78 7.41 6.99 23.78
CA GLU A 78 8.40 7.60 22.87
C GLU A 78 8.03 7.40 21.41
N VAL A 79 7.79 6.15 21.00
CA VAL A 79 7.57 5.81 19.59
C VAL A 79 6.20 6.26 19.11
N THR A 80 5.14 5.96 19.86
CA THR A 80 3.76 6.29 19.46
C THR A 80 3.54 7.79 19.34
N PRO A 81 3.95 8.65 20.30
CA PRO A 81 3.76 10.09 20.18
C PRO A 81 4.58 10.70 19.04
N ALA A 82 5.78 10.17 18.75
CA ALA A 82 6.57 10.60 17.60
C ALA A 82 5.90 10.23 16.26
N ILE A 83 5.22 9.09 16.20
CA ILE A 83 4.41 8.70 15.04
C ILE A 83 3.18 9.59 14.93
N ASP A 84 2.45 9.80 16.03
CA ASP A 84 1.25 10.67 16.08
C ASP A 84 1.57 12.08 15.61
N ALA A 85 2.65 12.68 16.13
CA ALA A 85 3.12 13.99 15.70
C ALA A 85 3.39 14.05 14.19
N ARG A 86 3.92 12.97 13.59
CA ARG A 86 4.13 12.87 12.12
C ARG A 86 2.82 12.69 11.36
N LEU A 87 1.89 11.90 11.89
CA LEU A 87 0.57 11.67 11.28
C LEU A 87 -0.24 12.96 11.24
N ARG A 88 -0.14 13.81 12.28
CA ARG A 88 -0.76 15.14 12.27
C ARG A 88 -0.32 16.00 11.09
N TYR A 89 0.88 15.84 10.52
CA TYR A 89 1.27 16.59 9.31
C TYR A 89 0.54 16.14 8.04
N LEU A 90 0.00 14.92 8.05
CA LEU A 90 -0.75 14.34 6.93
C LEU A 90 -2.25 14.65 7.03
N ASP A 91 -2.72 15.03 8.23
CA ASP A 91 -4.11 15.41 8.46
C ASP A 91 -4.48 16.62 7.58
N SER A 92 -5.70 16.56 7.05
CA SER A 92 -6.31 17.60 6.23
C SER A 92 -6.46 18.94 6.96
N THR A 93 -6.53 18.90 8.30
CA THR A 93 -6.64 20.08 9.17
C THR A 93 -5.27 20.73 9.46
N TYR A 94 -4.17 20.06 9.11
CA TYR A 94 -2.83 20.56 9.40
C TYR A 94 -2.49 21.77 8.53
N ARG A 95 -2.40 22.94 9.19
CA ARG A 95 -2.19 24.26 8.57
C ARG A 95 -3.38 24.73 7.71
N LEU A 96 -4.55 24.86 8.34
CA LEU A 96 -5.70 25.57 7.78
C LEU A 96 -5.26 26.88 7.11
N GLY A 97 -5.57 27.04 5.82
CA GLY A 97 -5.22 28.22 5.01
C GLY A 97 -3.99 28.08 4.12
N GLN A 98 -3.21 26.99 4.21
CA GLN A 98 -2.15 26.68 3.24
C GLN A 98 -2.57 25.55 2.30
N ALA A 99 -2.01 25.54 1.09
CA ALA A 99 -2.19 24.43 0.16
C ALA A 99 -1.62 23.13 0.76
N ARG A 100 -2.37 22.03 0.62
CA ARG A 100 -1.99 20.74 1.19
C ARG A 100 -0.66 20.25 0.60
N PRO A 101 0.33 19.88 1.43
CA PRO A 101 1.57 19.33 0.92
C PRO A 101 1.34 17.94 0.33
N MET A 102 1.95 17.65 -0.82
CA MET A 102 1.95 16.30 -1.38
C MET A 102 2.63 15.31 -0.43
N SER A 103 2.02 14.15 -0.24
CA SER A 103 2.63 13.03 0.48
C SER A 103 3.90 12.52 -0.21
N THR A 104 4.74 11.79 0.53
CA THR A 104 5.95 11.15 -0.03
C THR A 104 5.62 10.22 -1.19
N TRP A 105 4.49 9.51 -1.10
CA TRP A 105 3.98 8.65 -2.16
C TRP A 105 3.54 9.47 -3.38
N GLN A 106 2.78 10.56 -3.21
CA GLN A 106 2.35 11.44 -4.32
C GLN A 106 3.54 12.07 -5.05
N LYS A 107 4.55 12.53 -4.31
CA LYS A 107 5.80 13.05 -4.91
C LYS A 107 6.49 12.00 -5.78
N ARG A 108 6.57 10.75 -5.29
CA ARG A 108 7.14 9.63 -6.04
C ARG A 108 6.29 9.28 -7.27
N PHE A 109 4.97 9.26 -7.12
CA PHE A 109 4.02 9.00 -8.19
C PHE A 109 4.18 10.01 -9.32
N LYS A 110 4.15 11.32 -8.99
CA LYS A 110 4.36 12.41 -9.94
C LYS A 110 5.68 12.30 -10.69
N LYS A 111 6.79 12.12 -9.98
CA LYS A 111 8.14 11.96 -10.59
C LYS A 111 8.17 10.77 -11.55
N THR A 112 7.58 9.65 -11.16
CA THR A 112 7.53 8.43 -11.98
C THR A 112 6.67 8.65 -13.22
N TRP A 113 5.54 9.32 -13.07
CA TRP A 113 4.65 9.69 -14.16
C TRP A 113 5.35 10.58 -15.20
N GLU A 114 5.99 11.67 -14.75
CA GLU A 114 6.74 12.59 -15.62
C GLU A 114 7.86 11.86 -16.39
N THR A 115 8.56 10.95 -15.71
CA THR A 115 9.60 10.13 -16.36
C THR A 115 9.01 9.19 -17.41
N LEU A 116 7.81 8.64 -17.18
CA LEU A 116 7.16 7.70 -18.10
C LEU A 116 6.45 8.40 -19.27
N SER A 117 5.93 9.61 -19.07
CA SER A 117 5.26 10.39 -20.12
C SER A 117 6.22 10.77 -21.25
N GLN A 118 7.48 11.05 -20.90
CA GLN A 118 8.55 11.37 -21.85
C GLN A 118 9.05 10.16 -22.65
N ARG A 119 8.82 8.92 -22.17
CA ARG A 119 9.35 7.72 -22.84
C ARG A 119 8.55 7.30 -24.05
N GLU A 120 9.22 6.97 -25.14
CA GLU A 120 8.59 6.45 -26.36
C GLU A 120 7.96 5.07 -26.15
N ILE A 121 6.80 4.87 -26.79
CA ILE A 121 6.12 3.57 -26.82
C ILE A 121 6.84 2.72 -27.86
N SER A 122 7.17 1.48 -27.50
CA SER A 122 7.73 0.52 -28.45
C SER A 122 6.63 0.07 -29.41
N GLY A 123 6.95 -0.29 -30.66
CA GLY A 123 5.97 -0.71 -31.67
C GLY A 123 5.18 -2.01 -31.38
N ASN A 124 5.29 -2.58 -30.18
CA ASN A 124 4.46 -3.70 -29.77
C ASN A 124 3.10 -3.19 -29.31
N ASP A 125 2.05 -3.82 -29.82
CA ASP A 125 0.67 -3.48 -29.45
C ASP A 125 0.31 -4.11 -28.10
N TYR A 126 0.16 -3.25 -27.08
CA TYR A 126 -0.25 -3.65 -25.74
C TYR A 126 -1.62 -3.05 -25.43
N LYS A 127 -2.58 -3.90 -25.08
CA LYS A 127 -3.89 -3.47 -24.62
C LYS A 127 -3.80 -2.78 -23.26
N THR A 128 -4.36 -1.58 -23.17
CA THR A 128 -4.56 -0.80 -21.94
C THR A 128 -6.04 -0.71 -21.63
N ASN A 129 -6.39 -0.79 -20.35
CA ASN A 129 -7.74 -0.51 -19.86
C ASN A 129 -7.61 0.56 -18.78
N VAL A 130 -8.05 1.79 -19.10
CA VAL A 130 -7.95 2.95 -18.19
C VAL A 130 -8.94 2.81 -17.03
N ALA A 131 -10.16 2.34 -17.29
CA ALA A 131 -11.19 2.15 -16.28
C ALA A 131 -10.77 1.19 -15.14
N LEU A 132 -10.04 0.11 -15.47
CA LEU A 132 -9.47 -0.83 -14.49
C LEU A 132 -8.05 -0.45 -14.06
N TRP A 133 -7.41 0.51 -14.72
CA TRP A 133 -6.00 0.85 -14.55
C TRP A 133 -5.03 -0.33 -14.78
N THR A 134 -5.21 -1.07 -15.88
CA THR A 134 -4.41 -2.27 -16.19
C THR A 134 -3.78 -2.22 -17.58
N CYS A 135 -2.60 -2.82 -17.70
CA CYS A 135 -1.88 -2.93 -18.97
C CYS A 135 -1.22 -4.31 -19.12
N THR A 136 -1.32 -4.86 -20.33
CA THR A 136 -0.75 -6.17 -20.70
C THR A 136 0.79 -6.19 -20.82
N CYS A 137 1.46 -5.02 -20.77
CA CYS A 137 2.92 -4.94 -20.91
C CYS A 137 3.73 -5.54 -19.73
N GLY A 138 3.07 -5.92 -18.63
CA GLY A 138 3.70 -6.51 -17.45
C GLY A 138 4.59 -5.58 -16.62
N ARG A 139 4.90 -4.36 -17.09
CA ARG A 139 5.78 -3.41 -16.39
C ARG A 139 5.20 -2.93 -15.06
N GLN A 140 3.87 -2.84 -14.95
CA GLN A 140 3.19 -2.38 -13.74
C GLN A 140 3.59 -3.18 -12.49
N LYS A 141 3.88 -4.48 -12.63
CA LYS A 141 4.26 -5.34 -11.47
C LYS A 141 5.60 -4.95 -10.83
N PHE A 142 6.45 -4.27 -11.57
CA PHE A 142 7.79 -3.88 -11.14
C PHE A 142 7.88 -2.44 -10.67
N ASP A 143 6.84 -1.65 -10.93
CA ASP A 143 6.79 -0.27 -10.50
C ASP A 143 6.03 -0.14 -9.17
N ALA A 144 6.60 0.58 -8.21
CA ALA A 144 5.98 0.74 -6.89
C ALA A 144 4.65 1.51 -6.96
N CYS A 145 4.48 2.38 -7.96
CA CYS A 145 3.28 3.14 -8.23
C CYS A 145 2.37 2.43 -9.25
N HIS A 146 2.70 1.21 -9.68
CA HIS A 146 1.92 0.44 -10.67
C HIS A 146 1.70 1.21 -11.98
N LEU A 147 2.67 2.05 -12.36
CA LEU A 147 2.63 2.84 -13.59
C LEU A 147 3.35 2.12 -14.74
N CYS A 148 2.91 2.39 -15.95
CA CYS A 148 3.63 2.04 -17.17
C CYS A 148 3.45 3.15 -18.22
N LYS A 149 4.39 3.23 -19.17
CA LYS A 149 4.37 4.24 -20.23
C LYS A 149 3.09 4.20 -21.08
N HIS A 150 2.50 3.01 -21.28
CA HIS A 150 1.28 2.85 -22.07
C HIS A 150 0.06 3.49 -21.37
N LEU A 151 -0.14 3.22 -20.07
CA LEU A 151 -1.24 3.84 -19.31
C LEU A 151 -1.07 5.35 -19.16
N VAL A 152 0.15 5.80 -18.85
CA VAL A 152 0.44 7.24 -18.70
C VAL A 152 0.15 8.01 -20.00
N LYS A 153 0.34 7.38 -21.17
CA LYS A 153 0.07 7.99 -22.48
C LYS A 153 -1.35 7.75 -23.00
N ALA A 154 -2.11 6.82 -22.41
CA ALA A 154 -3.50 6.55 -22.75
C ALA A 154 -4.45 7.62 -22.19
N VAL A 155 -4.01 8.37 -21.18
CA VAL A 155 -4.78 9.40 -20.47
C VAL A 155 -4.31 10.80 -20.92
N PRO A 156 -5.18 11.83 -20.90
CA PRO A 156 -4.75 13.22 -21.08
C PRO A 156 -3.73 13.66 -20.01
N PRO A 157 -2.95 14.72 -20.28
CA PRO A 157 -2.05 15.29 -19.28
C PRO A 157 -2.86 15.82 -18.09
N PRO A 158 -2.56 15.39 -16.86
CA PRO A 158 -3.33 15.79 -15.69
C PRO A 158 -3.05 17.24 -15.25
N SER A 159 -4.00 17.82 -14.52
CA SER A 159 -3.91 19.15 -13.93
C SER A 159 -2.93 19.19 -12.74
N LYS A 160 -2.79 20.37 -12.11
CA LYS A 160 -1.97 20.52 -10.91
C LYS A 160 -2.63 19.90 -9.68
N ASP A 161 -3.95 19.96 -9.60
CA ASP A 161 -4.72 19.52 -8.43
C ASP A 161 -4.79 18.00 -8.33
N PHE A 162 -4.81 17.32 -9.49
CA PHE A 162 -4.69 15.87 -9.62
C PHE A 162 -3.59 15.26 -8.73
N TRP A 163 -2.42 15.89 -8.65
CA TRP A 163 -1.29 15.33 -7.90
C TRP A 163 -1.51 15.32 -6.38
N VAL A 164 -2.38 16.20 -5.88
CA VAL A 164 -2.73 16.32 -4.46
C VAL A 164 -3.94 15.43 -4.14
N GLU A 165 -4.85 15.26 -5.10
CA GLU A 165 -6.10 14.52 -4.94
C GLU A 165 -5.94 13.02 -5.20
N ILE A 166 -5.01 12.61 -6.07
CA ILE A 166 -4.83 11.20 -6.41
C ILE A 166 -4.51 10.35 -5.18
N ARG A 167 -5.33 9.31 -4.96
CA ARG A 167 -5.15 8.31 -3.91
C ARG A 167 -5.02 6.91 -4.50
N ARG A 168 -4.14 6.10 -3.91
CA ARG A 168 -4.00 4.67 -4.25
C ARG A 168 -5.00 3.87 -3.43
N ARG A 169 -5.92 3.19 -4.12
CA ARG A 169 -6.90 2.28 -3.51
C ARG A 169 -6.29 0.91 -3.25
N ARG A 170 -6.96 0.13 -2.40
CA ARG A 170 -6.67 -1.30 -2.18
C ARG A 170 -7.47 -2.21 -3.09
N THR A 171 -8.54 -1.71 -3.70
CA THR A 171 -9.40 -2.48 -4.61
C THR A 171 -9.18 -2.05 -6.05
N MET A 172 -9.69 -2.85 -6.98
CA MET A 172 -9.72 -2.46 -8.39
C MET A 172 -10.92 -1.52 -8.65
N PRO A 173 -10.77 -0.46 -9.47
CA PRO A 173 -9.51 0.02 -10.03
C PRO A 173 -8.60 0.67 -8.98
N LEU A 174 -7.28 0.49 -9.17
CA LEU A 174 -6.23 0.90 -8.24
C LEU A 174 -6.20 2.42 -8.03
N TYR A 175 -6.57 3.18 -9.05
CA TYR A 175 -6.72 4.63 -9.00
C TYR A 175 -8.10 5.01 -9.53
N ARG A 176 -8.72 6.01 -8.92
CA ARG A 176 -9.92 6.68 -9.43
C ARG A 176 -9.69 8.17 -9.31
N HIS A 177 -9.97 8.88 -10.39
CA HIS A 177 -9.95 10.34 -10.45
C HIS A 177 -10.69 10.77 -11.72
N PRO A 178 -11.44 11.89 -11.73
CA PRO A 178 -12.14 12.40 -12.92
C PRO A 178 -11.23 12.54 -14.16
N GLU A 179 -9.97 12.88 -13.92
CA GLU A 179 -8.97 13.06 -14.98
C GLU A 179 -8.38 11.76 -15.54
N LEU A 180 -8.55 10.61 -14.87
CA LEU A 180 -8.08 9.30 -15.34
C LEU A 180 -9.10 8.66 -16.30
N ARG A 181 -9.17 9.22 -17.50
CA ARG A 181 -10.08 8.82 -18.59
C ARG A 181 -9.33 8.59 -19.89
N GLU A 182 -9.97 7.96 -20.86
CA GLU A 182 -9.41 7.89 -22.21
C GLU A 182 -9.43 9.29 -22.87
N LYS A 183 -8.54 9.54 -23.83
CA LYS A 183 -8.34 10.89 -24.41
C LYS A 183 -9.60 11.48 -25.06
N ASP A 184 -10.48 10.63 -25.54
CA ASP A 184 -11.66 11.02 -26.30
C ASP A 184 -12.94 11.13 -25.44
N GLU A 185 -12.87 10.75 -24.16
CA GLU A 185 -14.02 10.80 -23.25
C GLU A 185 -14.12 12.17 -22.55
N PRO A 186 -15.33 12.72 -22.33
CA PRO A 186 -15.54 13.93 -21.51
C PRO A 186 -15.17 13.68 -20.04
N ILE A 187 -15.03 14.76 -19.24
CA ILE A 187 -14.72 14.61 -17.81
C ILE A 187 -15.97 13.99 -17.19
N GLY A 188 -15.84 12.75 -16.73
CA GLY A 188 -16.95 12.02 -16.11
C GLY A 188 -17.28 12.56 -14.73
N GLU A 189 -18.51 12.28 -14.29
CA GLU A 189 -18.94 12.53 -12.91
C GLU A 189 -18.17 11.57 -11.97
N TYR A 190 -17.58 12.11 -10.90
CA TYR A 190 -16.88 11.31 -9.92
C TYR A 190 -17.88 10.62 -9.01
N ASP A 191 -18.16 9.36 -9.29
CA ASP A 191 -18.98 8.55 -8.41
C ASP A 191 -18.11 7.93 -7.30
N GLU A 192 -18.19 8.52 -6.11
CA GLU A 192 -17.57 8.03 -4.88
C GLU A 192 -18.29 6.77 -4.32
N ALA A 193 -19.18 6.14 -5.11
CA ALA A 193 -19.94 4.93 -4.77
C ALA A 193 -19.12 3.67 -4.45
N GLY A 194 -17.81 3.79 -4.24
CA GLY A 194 -16.97 2.72 -3.75
C GLY A 194 -16.05 3.24 -2.69
N SER A 195 -16.57 3.37 -1.47
CA SER A 195 -15.85 3.24 -0.20
C SER A 195 -14.33 3.21 -0.41
N ILE A 196 -13.69 4.37 -0.26
CA ILE A 196 -12.35 4.38 0.31
C ILE A 196 -12.40 3.79 1.75
N THR A 197 -13.62 3.68 2.31
CA THR A 197 -14.06 3.21 3.64
C THR A 197 -13.84 1.71 3.97
N ASP A 198 -12.74 1.11 3.52
CA ASP A 198 -12.13 -0.03 4.25
C ASP A 198 -11.21 0.50 5.39
N GLY A 199 -11.57 1.64 5.99
CA GLY A 199 -10.82 2.30 7.07
C GLY A 199 -9.67 3.22 6.62
N ASP A 200 -9.66 3.70 5.38
CA ASP A 200 -8.66 4.64 4.84
C ASP A 200 -9.21 6.08 4.70
N ASP A 201 -10.28 6.41 5.43
CA ASP A 201 -10.82 7.76 5.51
C ASP A 201 -9.85 8.58 6.37
N ASP A 202 -9.35 9.71 5.86
CA ASP A 202 -8.50 10.63 6.64
C ASP A 202 -9.30 11.25 7.83
N ASP A 203 -10.61 11.03 7.88
CA ASP A 203 -11.51 11.46 8.95
C ASP A 203 -11.66 10.37 10.02
N TRP A 204 -10.86 10.47 11.09
CA TRP A 204 -11.15 9.75 12.32
C TRP A 204 -12.48 10.27 12.89
N SER A 205 -13.47 9.39 13.07
CA SER A 205 -14.82 9.74 13.53
C SER A 205 -14.88 10.37 14.93
N GLY A 206 -13.76 10.41 15.66
CA GLY A 206 -13.71 10.90 17.04
C GLY A 206 -14.22 9.89 18.08
N ASP A 207 -14.84 8.79 17.63
CA ASP A 207 -15.56 7.87 18.49
C ASP A 207 -14.64 6.75 19.00
N LYS A 208 -14.38 6.77 20.31
CA LYS A 208 -13.55 5.78 21.01
C LYS A 208 -14.22 4.42 21.14
N SER A 209 -15.53 4.31 20.89
CA SER A 209 -16.28 3.05 21.00
C SER A 209 -16.09 2.11 19.81
N LEU A 210 -15.44 2.59 18.73
CA LEU A 210 -15.13 1.84 17.52
C LEU A 210 -13.71 1.19 17.55
N LEU A 211 -13.00 1.30 18.68
CA LEU A 211 -11.74 0.60 18.97
C LEU A 211 -12.02 -0.72 19.71
#